data_AF-A0A099KG29-F1
#
_entry.id   AF-A0A099KG29-F1
#
_cell.length_a   1.000
_cell.length_b   1.000
_cell.length_c   1.000
_cell.angle_alpha   90.00
_cell.angle_beta   90.00
_cell.angle_gamma   90.00
#
_symmetry.space_group_name_H-M   'P 1'
#
loop_
_entity.id
_entity.type
_entity.pdbx_description
1 polymer ?
#
loop_
_entity_poly.entity_id
_entity_poly.type
_entity_poly.pdbx_seq_one_letter_code
_entity_poly.pdbx_strand_id
1 'polypeptide(L)'
;MFKTKRVIFFAVALLSACAATEQAKEEKTPDIRQGEAVNQICFNRNMDGWRPLEDDNKALIVFDRRRQAYKLDLIGTCDPQWAMMRIATISRGSSSCLSRGDKVITDADMSRHDSCTIMKIYKWHPEKLNDEGTQKTAATGEEDSKRDGR
;
A
#
# COMPACT_ATOMS: atom_id res chain seq x y z
N MET A 1 -39.17 -30.26 53.14
CA MET A 1 -38.41 -31.52 53.36
C MET A 1 -38.36 -32.26 52.04
N PHE A 2 -37.19 -32.50 51.45
CA PHE A 2 -36.78 -33.71 50.70
C PHE A 2 -35.38 -33.50 50.10
N LYS A 3 -34.40 -34.09 50.79
CA LYS A 3 -33.18 -34.76 50.32
C LYS A 3 -32.31 -34.13 49.20
N THR A 4 -31.13 -33.72 49.65
CA THR A 4 -29.83 -33.72 48.94
C THR A 4 -29.64 -34.89 47.98
N LYS A 5 -29.13 -34.61 46.77
CA LYS A 5 -28.11 -35.44 46.11
C LYS A 5 -27.11 -34.54 45.36
N ARG A 6 -25.85 -34.58 45.82
CA ARG A 6 -24.70 -34.17 45.01
C ARG A 6 -24.50 -35.24 43.95
N VAL A 7 -24.45 -34.83 42.68
CA VAL A 7 -23.81 -35.59 41.61
C VAL A 7 -22.77 -34.67 41.01
N ILE A 8 -21.53 -34.91 41.42
CA ILE A 8 -20.32 -34.52 40.69
C ILE A 8 -20.31 -35.40 39.45
N PHE A 9 -20.12 -34.86 38.23
CA PHE A 9 -19.30 -35.47 37.18
C PHE A 9 -19.17 -34.58 35.93
N PHE A 10 -17.93 -34.54 35.43
CA PHE A 10 -17.45 -34.18 34.10
C PHE A 10 -17.23 -32.71 33.72
N ALA A 11 -15.98 -32.30 33.98
CA ALA A 11 -15.23 -31.34 33.19
C ALA A 11 -15.19 -31.74 31.70
N VAL A 12 -15.56 -30.80 30.82
CA VAL A 12 -15.05 -30.73 29.46
C VAL A 12 -14.66 -29.27 29.23
N ALA A 13 -13.38 -28.98 29.47
CA ALA A 13 -12.76 -27.73 29.08
C ALA A 13 -12.55 -27.76 27.56
N LEU A 14 -13.45 -27.13 26.81
CA LEU A 14 -13.23 -26.82 25.40
C LEU A 14 -12.26 -25.63 25.33
N LEU A 15 -10.96 -25.92 25.39
CA LEU A 15 -9.93 -24.99 24.94
C LEU A 15 -10.05 -24.90 23.42
N SER A 16 -10.84 -23.93 22.95
CA SER A 16 -10.81 -23.46 21.58
C SER A 16 -9.43 -22.87 21.31
N ALA A 17 -8.53 -23.70 20.78
CA ALA A 17 -7.28 -23.27 20.20
C ALA A 17 -7.61 -22.40 18.98
N CYS A 18 -7.64 -21.07 19.18
CA CYS A 18 -7.51 -20.13 18.08
C CYS A 18 -6.08 -20.31 17.56
N ALA A 19 -5.90 -21.22 16.60
CA ALA A 19 -4.71 -21.27 15.78
C ALA A 19 -4.68 -19.97 14.98
N ALA A 20 -4.10 -18.93 15.58
CA ALA A 20 -3.69 -17.74 14.87
C ALA A 20 -2.53 -18.16 13.97
N THR A 21 -2.86 -18.52 12.73
CA THR A 21 -1.88 -18.59 11.67
C THR A 21 -1.38 -17.17 11.44
N GLU A 22 -0.27 -16.82 12.08
CA GLU A 22 0.56 -15.69 11.67
C GLU A 22 1.13 -16.05 10.30
N GLN A 23 0.42 -15.65 9.24
CA GLN A 23 1.02 -15.64 7.92
C GLN A 23 2.17 -14.65 7.98
N ALA A 24 3.40 -15.18 7.88
CA ALA A 24 4.60 -14.38 7.73
C ALA A 24 4.41 -13.50 6.49
N LYS A 25 4.05 -12.24 6.71
CA LYS A 25 3.98 -11.23 5.66
C LYS A 25 5.41 -11.02 5.20
N GLU A 26 5.74 -11.55 4.03
CA GLU A 26 7.03 -11.34 3.37
C GLU A 26 7.29 -9.83 3.31
N GLU A 27 8.26 -9.39 4.09
CA GLU A 27 8.55 -7.97 4.29
C GLU A 27 9.38 -7.50 3.08
N LYS A 28 8.67 -7.18 1.99
CA LYS A 28 9.28 -6.60 0.79
C LYS A 28 10.01 -5.33 1.19
N THR A 29 11.31 -5.27 0.91
CA THR A 29 12.13 -4.07 1.14
C THR A 29 11.42 -2.86 0.53
N PRO A 30 11.22 -1.77 1.30
CA PRO A 30 10.53 -0.60 0.80
C PRO A 30 11.29 0.03 -0.38
N ASP A 31 10.54 0.43 -1.41
CA ASP A 31 11.07 1.11 -2.59
C ASP A 31 11.80 2.41 -2.19
N ILE A 32 12.97 2.68 -2.77
CA ILE A 32 13.76 3.90 -2.48
C ILE A 32 13.01 5.21 -2.76
N ARG A 33 12.04 5.17 -3.68
CA ARG A 33 11.16 6.29 -4.03
C ARG A 33 10.12 6.55 -2.95
N GLN A 34 9.86 5.59 -2.07
CA GLN A 34 8.91 5.75 -0.98
C GLN A 34 9.48 6.70 0.08
N GLY A 35 8.72 7.75 0.38
CA GLY A 35 9.03 8.70 1.43
C GLY A 35 8.29 8.40 2.74
N GLU A 36 8.11 9.44 3.54
CA GLU A 36 7.39 9.37 4.81
C GLU A 36 5.91 8.99 4.62
N ALA A 37 5.36 8.30 5.63
CA ALA A 37 3.94 8.02 5.70
C ALA A 37 3.16 9.30 6.07
N VAL A 38 2.04 9.53 5.40
CA VAL A 38 1.14 10.64 5.67
C VAL A 38 -0.27 10.12 5.97
N ASN A 39 -1.05 10.89 6.70
CA ASN A 39 -2.40 10.45 7.11
C ASN A 39 -3.46 10.71 6.05
N GLN A 40 -3.24 11.73 5.21
CA GLN A 40 -4.27 12.30 4.35
C GLN A 40 -3.66 13.08 3.18
N ILE A 41 -4.35 13.07 2.04
CA ILE A 41 -4.08 13.92 0.87
C ILE A 41 -5.38 14.63 0.48
N CYS A 42 -5.32 15.91 0.13
CA CYS A 42 -6.49 16.68 -0.29
C CYS A 42 -6.42 17.12 -1.75
N PHE A 43 -7.58 17.05 -2.40
CA PHE A 43 -7.84 17.46 -3.78
C PHE A 43 -8.77 18.68 -3.79
N ASN A 44 -8.76 19.46 -4.87
CA ASN A 44 -9.57 20.69 -4.93
C ASN A 44 -11.03 20.40 -5.35
N ARG A 45 -11.21 19.44 -6.27
CA ARG A 45 -12.53 18.97 -6.72
C ARG A 45 -12.51 17.46 -6.89
N ASN A 46 -11.68 16.99 -7.81
CA ASN A 46 -11.50 15.57 -8.10
C ASN A 46 -10.02 15.21 -8.10
N MET A 47 -9.74 13.91 -8.03
CA MET A 47 -8.41 13.35 -8.25
C MET A 47 -8.23 13.16 -9.76
N ASP A 48 -7.59 14.13 -10.40
CA ASP A 48 -7.47 14.17 -11.87
C ASP A 48 -6.22 13.43 -12.40
N GLY A 49 -5.25 13.15 -11.53
CA GLY A 49 -4.00 12.48 -11.87
C GLY A 49 -3.81 11.20 -11.07
N TRP A 50 -3.60 10.09 -11.78
CA TRP A 50 -3.27 8.81 -11.19
C TRP A 50 -2.48 7.95 -12.17
N ARG A 51 -1.78 6.95 -11.65
CA ARG A 51 -1.14 5.89 -12.44
C ARG A 51 -0.88 4.65 -11.59
N PRO A 52 -1.00 3.44 -12.16
CA PRO A 52 -0.57 2.22 -11.47
C PRO A 52 0.95 2.22 -11.23
N LEU A 53 1.39 1.40 -10.28
CA LEU A 53 2.81 1.16 -10.02
C LEU A 53 3.19 -0.22 -10.54
N GLU A 54 3.91 -0.32 -11.66
CA GLU A 54 4.12 -1.56 -12.43
C GLU A 54 4.56 -2.78 -11.60
N ASP A 55 5.42 -2.58 -10.59
CA ASP A 55 5.96 -3.66 -9.73
C ASP A 55 5.08 -4.01 -8.51
N ASP A 56 3.90 -3.37 -8.38
CA ASP A 56 2.99 -3.53 -7.25
C ASP A 56 1.52 -3.34 -7.67
N ASN A 57 0.82 -4.46 -7.87
CA ASN A 57 -0.60 -4.49 -8.23
C ASN A 57 -1.56 -4.14 -7.08
N LYS A 58 -1.04 -3.78 -5.91
CA LYS A 58 -1.80 -3.23 -4.79
C LYS A 58 -1.32 -1.82 -4.43
N ALA A 59 -0.67 -1.14 -5.37
CA ALA A 59 -0.30 0.26 -5.22
C ALA A 59 -0.88 1.13 -6.35
N LEU A 60 -1.22 2.36 -5.98
CA LEU A 60 -1.67 3.39 -6.91
C LEU A 60 -0.96 4.70 -6.59
N ILE A 61 -0.40 5.36 -7.61
CA ILE A 61 0.17 6.69 -7.46
C ILE A 61 -0.90 7.72 -7.77
N VAL A 62 -1.04 8.72 -6.90
CA VAL A 62 -1.98 9.83 -7.03
C VAL A 62 -1.26 11.16 -6.85
N PHE A 63 -1.84 12.23 -7.37
CA PHE A 63 -1.23 13.56 -7.34
C PHE A 63 -2.12 14.57 -6.63
N ASP A 64 -1.55 15.29 -5.67
CA ASP A 64 -2.27 16.36 -4.99
C ASP A 64 -2.39 17.63 -5.87
N ARG A 65 -2.97 18.69 -5.29
CA ARG A 65 -3.13 19.99 -5.94
C ARG A 65 -1.79 20.60 -6.42
N ARG A 66 -0.69 20.32 -5.72
CA ARG A 66 0.66 20.84 -6.02
C ARG A 66 1.43 19.92 -6.95
N ARG A 67 0.78 18.91 -7.53
CA ARG A 67 1.40 17.85 -8.36
C ARG A 67 2.47 17.05 -7.61
N GLN A 68 2.38 17.00 -6.29
CA GLN A 68 3.20 16.09 -5.49
C GLN A 68 2.63 14.69 -5.61
N ALA A 69 3.51 13.72 -5.86
CA ALA A 69 3.13 12.33 -6.00
C ALA A 69 3.03 11.66 -4.63
N TYR A 70 2.05 10.78 -4.50
CA TYR A 70 1.86 9.96 -3.32
C TYR A 70 1.51 8.53 -3.72
N LYS A 71 2.06 7.56 -3.00
CA LYS A 71 1.73 6.15 -3.16
C LYS A 71 0.64 5.76 -2.17
N LEU A 72 -0.45 5.21 -2.68
CA LEU A 72 -1.50 4.55 -1.92
C LEU A 72 -1.18 3.05 -1.85
N ASP A 73 -1.05 2.51 -0.64
CA ASP A 73 -1.06 1.06 -0.43
C ASP A 73 -2.51 0.61 -0.27
N LEU A 74 -2.92 -0.34 -1.09
CA LEU A 74 -4.29 -0.82 -1.21
C LEU A 74 -4.43 -2.25 -0.68
N ILE A 75 -5.64 -2.59 -0.23
CA ILE A 75 -6.02 -3.97 0.06
C ILE A 75 -7.40 -4.26 -0.54
N GLY A 76 -7.61 -5.49 -1.03
CA GLY A 76 -8.87 -5.93 -1.61
C GLY A 76 -8.66 -6.72 -2.90
N THR A 77 -9.77 -6.96 -3.60
CA THR A 77 -9.82 -7.75 -4.84
C THR A 77 -9.49 -6.93 -6.09
N CYS A 78 -9.51 -5.60 -5.99
CA CYS A 78 -9.24 -4.70 -7.11
C CYS A 78 -7.81 -4.83 -7.64
N ASP A 79 -7.60 -4.55 -8.92
CA ASP A 79 -6.27 -4.52 -9.54
C ASP A 79 -6.07 -3.22 -10.36
N PRO A 80 -5.42 -2.20 -9.79
CA PRO A 80 -5.18 -0.93 -10.46
C PRO A 80 -4.32 -1.01 -11.72
N GLN A 81 -3.57 -2.10 -11.94
CA GLN A 81 -2.78 -2.26 -13.17
C GLN A 81 -3.66 -2.36 -14.41
N TRP A 82 -4.89 -2.86 -14.24
CA TRP A 82 -5.86 -3.02 -15.32
C TRP A 82 -6.75 -1.79 -15.50
N ALA A 83 -6.59 -0.78 -14.64
CA ALA A 83 -7.33 0.47 -14.78
C ALA A 83 -6.82 1.25 -16.01
N MET A 84 -7.68 1.52 -16.98
CA MET A 84 -7.26 2.13 -18.26
C MET A 84 -7.68 3.58 -18.38
N MET A 85 -8.96 3.88 -18.09
CA MET A 85 -9.57 5.16 -18.42
C MET A 85 -9.92 5.97 -17.17
N ARG A 86 -10.40 5.31 -16.12
CA ARG A 86 -10.99 5.99 -14.97
C ARG A 86 -10.77 5.24 -13.67
N ILE A 87 -10.62 6.03 -12.61
CA ILE A 87 -10.78 5.57 -11.24
C ILE A 87 -11.78 6.47 -10.51
N ALA A 88 -12.48 5.90 -9.55
CA ALA A 88 -13.34 6.59 -8.62
C ALA A 88 -12.82 6.37 -7.20
N THR A 89 -13.10 7.34 -6.33
CA THR A 89 -12.82 7.20 -4.90
C THR A 89 -14.07 7.43 -4.09
N ILE A 90 -14.21 6.66 -3.01
CA ILE A 90 -15.30 6.81 -2.06
C ILE A 90 -14.66 7.19 -0.73
N SER A 91 -14.81 8.47 -0.37
CA SER A 91 -14.44 8.94 0.94
C SER A 91 -15.53 8.59 1.96
N ARG A 92 -15.12 8.24 3.18
CA ARG A 92 -16.04 8.00 4.29
C ARG A 92 -16.68 9.28 4.83
N GLY A 93 -16.22 10.46 4.42
CA GLY A 93 -16.75 11.75 4.84
C GLY A 93 -17.03 12.69 3.66
N SER A 94 -17.57 13.87 3.95
CA SER A 94 -17.84 14.93 2.95
C SER A 94 -16.62 15.80 2.65
N SER A 95 -15.41 15.23 2.70
CA SER A 95 -14.16 15.96 2.44
C SER A 95 -13.61 15.65 1.06
N SER A 96 -12.98 16.62 0.42
CA SER A 96 -12.21 16.44 -0.82
C SER A 96 -10.86 15.75 -0.60
N CYS A 97 -10.73 15.00 0.50
CA CYS A 97 -9.48 14.39 0.94
C CYS A 97 -9.60 12.87 1.01
N LEU A 98 -8.51 12.19 0.69
CA LEU A 98 -8.34 10.75 0.82
C LEU A 98 -7.50 10.44 2.04
N SER A 99 -7.91 9.40 2.75
CA SER A 99 -7.31 8.93 3.99
C SER A 99 -7.40 7.40 4.06
N ARG A 100 -6.78 6.83 5.10
CA ARG A 100 -6.90 5.42 5.39
C ARG A 100 -8.38 5.02 5.58
N GLY A 101 -8.79 3.94 4.92
CA GLY A 101 -10.15 3.40 4.98
C GLY A 101 -11.07 3.89 3.86
N ASP A 102 -10.66 4.91 3.10
CA ASP A 102 -11.36 5.31 1.88
C ASP A 102 -11.16 4.28 0.78
N LYS A 103 -12.09 4.21 -0.17
CA LYS A 103 -12.06 3.20 -1.23
C LYS A 103 -11.60 3.76 -2.56
N VAL A 104 -10.92 2.92 -3.34
CA VAL A 104 -10.59 3.12 -4.75
C VAL A 104 -11.34 2.08 -5.55
N ILE A 105 -11.99 2.52 -6.64
CA ILE A 105 -12.67 1.67 -7.61
C ILE A 105 -12.10 2.00 -8.97
N THR A 106 -11.76 0.99 -9.75
CA THR A 106 -11.25 1.18 -11.11
C THR A 106 -12.30 0.79 -12.14
N ASP A 107 -12.16 1.25 -13.37
CA ASP A 107 -13.03 0.85 -14.47
C ASP A 107 -12.96 -0.66 -14.78
N ALA A 108 -11.82 -1.31 -14.55
CA ALA A 108 -11.69 -2.76 -14.64
C ALA A 108 -12.57 -3.51 -13.62
N ASP A 109 -12.79 -2.90 -12.46
CA ASP A 109 -13.50 -3.51 -11.33
C ASP A 109 -15.02 -3.26 -11.34
N MET A 110 -15.51 -2.36 -12.21
CA MET A 110 -16.92 -1.93 -12.24
C MET A 110 -17.90 -3.09 -12.49
N SER A 111 -17.55 -4.03 -13.38
CA SER A 111 -18.42 -5.18 -13.68
C SER A 111 -18.51 -6.18 -12.52
N ARG A 112 -17.46 -6.23 -11.68
CA ARG A 112 -17.34 -7.15 -10.54
C ARG A 112 -17.76 -6.52 -9.22
N HIS A 113 -18.05 -5.21 -9.22
CA HIS A 113 -18.29 -4.42 -8.02
C HIS A 113 -17.13 -4.52 -7.01
N ASP A 114 -15.92 -4.73 -7.52
CA ASP A 114 -14.71 -4.84 -6.70
C ASP A 114 -14.24 -3.45 -6.25
N SER A 115 -13.64 -3.37 -5.06
CA SER A 115 -13.07 -2.13 -4.55
C SER A 115 -11.85 -2.42 -3.69
N CYS A 116 -10.87 -1.54 -3.73
CA CYS A 116 -9.77 -1.56 -2.78
C CYS A 116 -9.99 -0.54 -1.66
N THR A 117 -9.48 -0.87 -0.48
CA THR A 117 -9.41 0.05 0.66
C THR A 117 -8.00 0.58 0.80
N ILE A 118 -7.85 1.89 1.02
CA ILE A 118 -6.57 2.53 1.28
C ILE A 118 -6.11 2.16 2.69
N MET A 119 -4.94 1.53 2.79
CA MET A 119 -4.37 1.10 4.07
C MET A 119 -3.35 2.08 4.61
N LYS A 120 -2.51 2.62 3.72
CA LYS A 120 -1.46 3.60 4.03
C LYS A 120 -1.23 4.52 2.84
N ILE A 121 -0.66 5.68 3.14
CA ILE A 121 -0.33 6.69 2.15
C ILE A 121 1.11 7.13 2.42
N TYR A 122 1.92 7.24 1.38
CA TYR A 122 3.30 7.69 1.47
C TYR A 122 3.57 8.79 0.46
N LYS A 123 4.50 9.70 0.78
CA LYS A 123 5.11 10.53 -0.25
C LYS A 123 5.82 9.66 -1.28
N TRP A 124 5.81 10.10 -2.54
CA TRP A 124 6.44 9.38 -3.64
C TRP A 124 7.42 10.27 -4.39
N HIS A 125 8.65 9.78 -4.53
CA HIS A 125 9.81 10.51 -5.04
C HIS A 125 10.37 9.81 -6.28
N PRO A 126 9.73 9.92 -7.46
CA PRO A 126 10.21 9.27 -8.68
C PRO A 126 11.62 9.71 -9.09
N GLU A 127 12.05 10.91 -8.70
CA GLU A 127 13.35 11.49 -8.99
C GLU A 127 14.53 10.69 -8.42
N LYS A 128 14.34 10.00 -7.29
CA LYS A 128 15.43 9.28 -6.59
C LYS A 128 16.05 8.15 -7.40
N LEU A 129 15.35 7.62 -8.41
CA LEU A 129 15.91 6.61 -9.31
C LEU A 129 17.09 7.16 -10.14
N ASN A 130 17.08 8.46 -10.45
CA ASN A 130 18.11 9.08 -11.27
C ASN A 130 19.37 9.45 -10.45
N ASP A 131 19.18 9.74 -9.16
CA ASP A 131 20.27 10.14 -8.26
C ASP A 131 21.19 8.97 -7.91
N GLU A 132 20.65 7.75 -7.79
CA GLU A 132 21.40 6.50 -7.57
C GLU A 132 22.30 6.14 -8.78
N GLY A 133 21.79 6.33 -10.00
CA GLY A 133 22.56 6.08 -11.24
C GLY A 133 23.72 7.04 -11.42
N THR A 134 23.56 8.29 -10.96
CA THR A 134 24.62 9.31 -10.98
C THR A 134 25.73 8.99 -9.98
N GLN A 135 25.38 8.49 -8.79
CA GLN A 135 26.36 8.09 -7.77
C GLN A 135 27.13 6.81 -8.13
N LYS A 136 26.46 5.82 -8.76
CA LYS A 136 27.12 4.58 -9.20
C LYS A 136 28.13 4.80 -10.33
N THR A 137 27.88 5.78 -11.20
CA THR A 137 28.76 6.13 -12.33
C THR A 137 30.03 6.86 -11.87
N ALA A 138 29.93 7.72 -10.84
CA ALA A 138 31.09 8.39 -10.25
C ALA A 138 32.04 7.41 -9.52
N ALA A 139 31.52 6.32 -8.93
CA ALA A 139 32.33 5.38 -8.17
C ALA A 139 33.11 4.34 -9.02
N THR A 140 32.80 4.20 -10.32
CA THR A 140 33.49 3.23 -11.21
C THR A 140 34.50 3.91 -12.15
N GLY A 141 34.55 5.25 -12.17
CA GLY A 141 35.42 6.03 -13.06
C GLY A 141 36.79 6.41 -12.50
N GLU A 142 37.11 6.06 -11.25
CA GLU A 142 38.29 6.57 -10.54
C GLU A 142 39.27 5.45 -10.11
N GLU A 143 39.42 4.42 -10.94
CA GLU A 143 40.46 3.39 -10.74
C GLU A 143 41.03 2.82 -12.06
N ASP A 144 41.17 3.63 -13.11
CA ASP A 144 41.94 3.23 -14.31
C ASP A 144 42.69 4.41 -14.96
N SER A 145 43.50 5.12 -14.18
CA SER A 145 44.46 6.09 -14.71
C SER A 145 45.74 6.13 -13.88
N LYS A 146 46.37 4.96 -13.68
CA LYS A 146 47.75 4.92 -13.18
C LYS A 146 48.52 3.66 -13.55
N ARG A 147 48.49 3.24 -14.82
CA ARG A 147 49.51 2.32 -15.34
C ARG A 147 49.59 2.36 -16.86
N ASP A 148 50.25 3.37 -17.42
CA ASP A 148 51.38 3.04 -18.30
C ASP A 148 52.28 4.25 -18.53
N GLY A 149 53.56 4.02 -18.37
CA GLY A 149 54.59 5.04 -18.32
C GLY A 149 55.94 4.39 -18.16
N ARG A 150 56.30 3.54 -19.13
CA ARG A 150 57.69 3.26 -19.51
C ARG A 150 57.76 2.61 -20.89
#